data_AF-A0A5N6SBI2-F1
#
_entry.id   AF-A0A5N6SBI2-F1
#
_cell.length_a   1.000
_cell.length_b   1.000
_cell.length_c   1.000
_cell.angle_alpha   90.00
_cell.angle_beta   90.00
_cell.angle_gamma   90.00
#
_symmetry.space_group_name_H-M   'P 1'
#
loop_
_entity.id
_entity.type
_entity.pdbx_description
1 polymer ?
#
loop_
_entity_poly.entity_id
_entity_poly.type
_entity_poly.pdbx_seq_one_letter_code
_entity_poly.pdbx_strand_id
1 'polypeptide(L)'
;MPSLSFCLPIHPTEVLSLDEDTCSDLVNRFGRNLRQLLSLYVVQSSSVLEGARKGGHIRWHILTTQAGQSSNARDGCLKTYDVSVAIDQSVLGVVPHVLDDSELSKLGRALGDDFDDIRKLSWVQLVGVLQWLQEAKMIEGFRVQENQTKAEVNTLGLLGLCPSLTFRSYSV
;
A
#
# COMPACT_ATOMS: atom_id res chain seq x y z
N MET A 1 -12.84 -10.17 -4.02
CA MET A 1 -12.65 -8.74 -3.69
C MET A 1 -11.23 -8.34 -4.08
N PRO A 2 -11.06 -7.39 -5.01
CA PRO A 2 -9.78 -6.81 -5.36
C PRO A 2 -9.18 -6.19 -4.13
N SER A 3 -7.99 -6.67 -3.77
CA SER A 3 -7.17 -5.98 -2.78
C SER A 3 -5.75 -5.85 -3.29
N LEU A 4 -5.16 -4.74 -2.91
CA LEU A 4 -3.76 -4.43 -3.11
C LEU A 4 -3.11 -4.40 -1.73
N SER A 5 -2.09 -5.23 -1.56
CA SER A 5 -1.14 -5.10 -0.46
C SER A 5 0.16 -4.57 -1.01
N PHE A 6 0.79 -3.63 -0.33
CA PHE A 6 2.06 -3.04 -0.74
C PHE A 6 2.84 -2.58 0.49
N CYS A 7 4.15 -2.44 0.29
CA CYS A 7 5.07 -2.11 1.36
C CYS A 7 5.81 -0.81 1.05
N LEU A 8 5.65 0.18 1.93
CA LEU A 8 6.24 1.51 1.80
C LEU A 8 7.48 1.64 2.69
N PRO A 9 8.62 2.16 2.19
CA PRO A 9 9.75 2.49 3.04
C PRO A 9 9.42 3.68 3.95
N ILE A 10 9.64 3.56 5.27
CA ILE A 10 9.41 4.68 6.20
C ILE A 10 10.57 5.67 6.08
N HIS A 11 10.28 6.95 5.85
CA HIS A 11 11.28 8.00 6.02
C HIS A 11 11.40 8.38 7.50
N PRO A 12 12.57 8.19 8.12
CA PRO A 12 12.76 8.52 9.52
C PRO A 12 12.75 10.05 9.71
N THR A 13 11.71 10.53 10.39
CA THR A 13 11.78 11.66 11.32
C THR A 13 11.93 13.06 10.74
N GLU A 14 11.29 13.33 9.61
CA GLU A 14 10.64 14.64 9.41
C GLU A 14 9.15 14.37 9.31
N VAL A 15 8.46 14.44 10.45
CA VAL A 15 7.01 14.32 10.49
C VAL A 15 6.45 15.50 9.71
N LEU A 16 6.07 15.28 8.46
CA LEU A 16 5.24 16.24 7.75
C LEU A 16 3.90 16.27 8.46
N SER A 17 3.68 17.25 9.34
CA SER A 17 2.33 17.60 9.80
C SER A 17 1.60 18.28 8.65
N LEU A 18 1.16 17.49 7.67
CA LEU A 18 0.25 17.96 6.64
C LEU A 18 -0.96 18.59 7.32
N ASP A 19 -1.30 19.81 6.91
CA ASP A 19 -2.57 20.42 7.25
C ASP A 19 -3.75 19.62 6.65
N GLU A 20 -4.95 19.95 7.11
CA GLU A 20 -6.18 19.28 6.73
C GLU A 20 -6.45 19.34 5.22
N ASP A 21 -6.17 20.48 4.58
CA ASP A 21 -6.36 20.68 3.15
C ASP A 21 -5.41 19.77 2.35
N THR A 22 -4.14 19.73 2.74
CA THR A 22 -3.15 18.88 2.07
C THR A 22 -3.44 17.39 2.27
N CYS A 23 -3.94 17.00 3.45
CA CYS A 23 -4.42 15.63 3.69
C CYS A 23 -5.63 15.29 2.80
N SER A 24 -6.59 16.21 2.68
CA SER A 24 -7.79 16.04 1.86
C SER A 24 -7.44 15.90 0.38
N ASP A 25 -6.52 16.73 -0.11
CA ASP A 25 -6.02 16.64 -1.48
C ASP A 25 -5.32 15.30 -1.74
N LEU A 26 -4.49 14.84 -0.79
CA LEU A 26 -3.83 13.53 -0.89
C LEU A 26 -4.85 12.38 -0.92
N VAL A 27 -5.85 12.39 -0.03
CA VAL A 27 -6.94 11.40 -0.03
C VAL A 27 -7.65 11.37 -1.37
N ASN A 28 -8.00 12.54 -1.91
CA ASN A 28 -8.74 12.65 -3.16
C ASN A 28 -7.95 12.14 -4.37
N ARG A 29 -6.66 12.49 -4.48
CA ARG A 29 -5.83 12.06 -5.62
C ARG A 29 -5.44 10.59 -5.49
N PHE A 30 -4.95 10.17 -4.32
CA PHE A 30 -4.49 8.81 -4.11
C PHE A 30 -5.65 7.81 -4.22
N GLY A 31 -6.81 8.13 -3.65
CA GLY A 31 -7.99 7.26 -3.73
C GLY A 31 -8.51 7.09 -5.16
N ARG A 32 -8.49 8.15 -5.99
CA ARG A 32 -8.83 8.06 -7.42
C ARG A 32 -7.83 7.19 -8.19
N ASN A 33 -6.54 7.41 -7.98
CA ASN A 33 -5.48 6.65 -8.63
C ASN A 33 -5.51 5.17 -8.23
N LEU A 34 -5.77 4.88 -6.95
CA LEU A 34 -5.90 3.52 -6.42
C LEU A 34 -7.11 2.79 -7.04
N ARG A 35 -8.26 3.46 -7.13
CA ARG A 35 -9.45 2.92 -7.81
C ARG A 35 -9.18 2.65 -9.28
N GLN A 36 -8.55 3.60 -9.97
CA GLN A 36 -8.20 3.43 -11.37
C GLN A 36 -7.28 2.22 -11.54
N LEU A 37 -6.22 2.10 -10.74
CA LEU A 37 -5.29 0.95 -10.75
C LEU A 37 -6.00 -0.39 -10.57
N LEU A 38 -6.92 -0.48 -9.59
CA LEU A 38 -7.67 -1.70 -9.29
C LEU A 38 -8.81 -1.99 -10.27
N SER A 39 -9.18 -1.01 -11.11
CA SER A 39 -10.13 -1.17 -12.22
C SER A 39 -9.48 -1.66 -13.52
N LEU A 40 -8.14 -1.68 -13.61
CA LEU A 40 -7.44 -2.17 -14.81
C LEU A 40 -7.40 -3.70 -14.85
N TYR A 41 -7.07 -4.23 -16.03
CA TYR A 41 -6.64 -5.62 -16.14
C TYR A 41 -5.40 -5.88 -15.29
N VAL A 42 -5.33 -7.06 -14.68
CA VAL A 42 -4.21 -7.45 -13.80
C VAL A 42 -2.85 -7.21 -14.44
N VAL A 43 -2.71 -7.49 -15.74
CA VAL A 43 -1.45 -7.28 -16.47
C VAL A 43 -1.03 -5.80 -16.44
N GLN A 44 -1.96 -4.88 -16.63
CA GLN A 44 -1.71 -3.44 -16.61
C GLN A 44 -1.47 -2.95 -15.18
N SER A 45 -2.27 -3.38 -14.20
CA SER A 45 -2.05 -3.06 -12.78
C SER A 45 -0.67 -3.51 -12.32
N SER A 46 -0.28 -4.74 -12.65
CA SER A 46 1.05 -5.27 -12.36
C SER A 46 2.16 -4.47 -13.01
N SER A 47 2.00 -4.07 -14.28
CA SER A 47 3.02 -3.25 -14.97
C SER A 47 3.24 -1.90 -14.28
N VAL A 48 2.16 -1.24 -13.86
CA VAL A 48 2.22 0.03 -13.12
C VAL A 48 2.92 -0.15 -11.77
N LEU A 49 2.56 -1.18 -11.00
CA LEU A 49 3.16 -1.46 -9.70
C LEU A 49 4.63 -1.92 -9.80
N GLU A 50 5.00 -2.63 -10.87
CA GLU A 50 6.38 -2.94 -11.18
C GLU A 50 7.20 -1.69 -11.50
N GLY A 51 6.60 -0.72 -12.19
CA GLY A 51 7.17 0.61 -12.38
C GLY A 51 7.41 1.32 -11.05
N ALA A 52 6.41 1.34 -10.16
CA ALA A 52 6.52 1.94 -8.83
C ALA A 52 7.62 1.29 -7.98
N ARG A 53 7.74 -0.05 -8.08
CA ARG A 53 8.81 -0.82 -7.43
C ARG A 53 10.19 -0.47 -7.97
N LYS A 54 10.36 -0.39 -9.30
CA LYS A 54 11.62 0.01 -9.94
C LYS A 54 12.02 1.44 -9.60
N GLY A 55 11.05 2.35 -9.47
CA GLY A 55 11.26 3.72 -9.01
C GLY A 55 11.58 3.84 -7.52
N GLY A 56 11.43 2.76 -6.74
CA GLY A 56 11.71 2.76 -5.29
C GLY A 56 10.61 3.39 -4.44
N HIS A 57 9.42 3.63 -5.01
CA HIS A 57 8.24 4.14 -4.29
C HIS A 57 7.67 3.09 -3.32
N ILE A 58 7.70 1.82 -3.74
CA ILE A 58 7.29 0.66 -2.94
C ILE A 58 8.40 -0.40 -2.95
N ARG A 59 8.42 -1.26 -1.93
CA ARG A 59 9.35 -2.40 -1.82
C ARG A 59 8.83 -3.67 -2.48
N TRP A 60 7.54 -3.95 -2.27
CA TRP A 60 6.83 -5.07 -2.88
C TRP A 60 5.33 -4.75 -2.97
N HIS A 61 4.59 -5.53 -3.78
CA HIS A 61 3.13 -5.48 -3.86
C HIS A 61 2.53 -6.87 -4.10
N ILE A 62 1.27 -7.07 -3.72
CA ILE A 62 0.47 -8.27 -4.01
C ILE A 62 -0.91 -7.80 -4.47
N LEU A 63 -1.32 -8.27 -5.65
CA LEU A 63 -2.68 -8.14 -6.16
C LEU A 63 -3.42 -9.47 -5.95
N THR A 64 -4.49 -9.46 -5.17
CA THR A 64 -5.23 -10.68 -4.80
C THR A 64 -6.38 -11.02 -5.74
N THR A 65 -6.58 -10.26 -6.81
CA THR A 65 -7.70 -10.44 -7.74
C THR A 65 -7.72 -11.80 -8.46
N GLN A 66 -6.58 -12.48 -8.62
CA GLN A 66 -6.43 -13.92 -8.87
C GLN A 66 -4.94 -14.31 -8.99
N ALA A 67 -4.50 -15.33 -8.24
CA ALA A 67 -3.29 -16.18 -8.34
C ALA A 67 -1.90 -15.63 -8.78
N GLY A 68 -1.73 -14.33 -9.00
CA GLY A 68 -0.47 -13.71 -9.41
C GLY A 68 0.19 -12.98 -8.26
N GLN A 69 0.90 -13.71 -7.40
CA GLN A 69 1.81 -13.10 -6.43
C GLN A 69 3.07 -12.63 -7.18
N SER A 70 3.16 -11.34 -7.54
CA SER A 70 4.47 -10.72 -7.83
C SER A 70 5.15 -10.37 -6.50
N SER A 71 5.49 -11.41 -5.73
CA SER A 71 6.13 -11.24 -4.43
C SER A 71 7.60 -11.59 -4.53
N ASN A 72 8.45 -10.61 -4.29
CA ASN A 72 9.79 -10.83 -3.76
C ASN A 72 9.87 -10.28 -2.33
N ALA A 73 8.82 -10.54 -1.54
CA ALA A 73 8.78 -10.27 -0.11
C ALA A 73 10.08 -10.75 0.52
N ARG A 74 10.90 -9.80 0.98
CA ARG A 74 12.08 -10.09 1.77
C ARG A 74 11.71 -9.84 3.22
N ASP A 75 11.60 -10.91 3.99
CA ASP A 75 11.66 -10.84 5.44
C ASP A 75 12.90 -10.00 5.83
N GLY A 76 12.71 -9.00 6.70
CA GLY A 76 13.81 -8.20 7.26
C GLY A 76 14.01 -6.79 6.70
N CYS A 77 13.08 -6.21 5.94
CA CYS A 77 13.13 -4.77 5.63
C CYS A 77 12.74 -3.96 6.89
N LEU A 78 13.73 -3.65 7.72
CA LEU A 78 13.52 -2.81 8.90
C LEU A 78 13.00 -1.43 8.47
N LYS A 79 11.93 -0.95 9.12
CA LYS A 79 11.26 0.35 8.90
C LYS A 79 10.45 0.45 7.61
N THR A 80 9.42 -0.39 7.48
CA THR A 80 8.41 -0.26 6.42
C THR A 80 6.99 -0.27 6.98
N TYR A 81 6.06 0.36 6.26
CA TYR A 81 4.63 0.17 6.47
C TYR A 81 4.11 -0.87 5.47
N ASP A 82 3.51 -1.93 6.00
CA ASP A 82 2.75 -2.88 5.21
C ASP A 82 1.29 -2.42 5.19
N VAL A 83 0.84 -2.00 4.01
CA VAL A 83 -0.49 -1.45 3.80
C VAL A 83 -1.27 -2.40 2.91
N SER A 84 -2.46 -2.77 3.36
CA SER A 84 -3.43 -3.53 2.56
C SER A 84 -4.71 -2.72 2.44
N VAL A 85 -5.25 -2.63 1.23
CA VAL A 85 -6.50 -1.93 0.92
C VAL A 85 -7.39 -2.84 0.07
N ALA A 86 -8.68 -2.87 0.39
CA ALA A 86 -9.70 -3.61 -0.35
C ALA A 86 -10.70 -2.64 -0.98
N ILE A 87 -11.14 -2.94 -2.21
CA ILE A 87 -12.17 -2.18 -2.91
C ILE A 87 -13.32 -3.09 -3.33
N ASP A 88 -14.52 -2.56 -3.25
CA ASP A 88 -15.75 -3.22 -3.67
C ASP A 88 -15.76 -3.45 -5.18
N GLN A 89 -16.00 -4.70 -5.60
CA GLN A 89 -16.19 -5.02 -7.02
C GLN A 89 -17.44 -4.38 -7.60
N SER A 90 -18.47 -4.09 -6.80
CA SER A 90 -19.69 -3.45 -7.29
C SER A 90 -19.44 -2.02 -7.78
N VAL A 91 -18.37 -1.38 -7.30
CA VAL A 91 -17.97 -0.01 -7.61
C VAL A 91 -16.99 0.05 -8.79
N LEU A 92 -16.31 -1.06 -9.06
CA LEU A 92 -15.44 -1.22 -10.23
C LEU A 92 -16.33 -1.74 -11.37
N GLY A 93 -16.66 -0.87 -12.33
CA GLY A 93 -17.60 -1.18 -13.41
C GLY A 93 -17.37 -2.54 -14.08
N VAL A 94 -18.41 -3.08 -14.71
CA VAL A 94 -18.48 -4.47 -15.22
C VAL A 94 -17.36 -4.82 -16.24
N VAL A 95 -16.72 -3.81 -16.83
CA VAL A 95 -15.63 -3.98 -17.80
C VAL A 95 -14.39 -3.20 -17.31
N PRO A 96 -13.26 -3.89 -17.03
CA PRO A 96 -12.00 -3.24 -16.71
C PRO A 96 -11.59 -2.25 -17.80
N HIS A 97 -11.12 -1.06 -17.41
CA HIS A 97 -10.68 -0.06 -18.37
C HIS A 97 -9.32 -0.48 -18.96
N VAL A 98 -9.17 -0.39 -20.29
CA VAL A 98 -7.88 -0.59 -20.96
C VAL A 98 -7.27 0.79 -21.18
N LEU A 99 -6.10 1.02 -20.60
CA LEU A 99 -5.32 2.24 -20.82
C LEU A 99 -4.25 2.00 -21.90
N ASP A 100 -3.92 3.04 -22.65
CA ASP A 100 -2.73 3.01 -23.53
C ASP A 100 -1.41 3.17 -22.75
N ASP A 101 -0.28 2.94 -23.40
CA ASP A 101 1.04 3.02 -22.75
C ASP A 101 1.37 4.40 -22.16
N SER A 102 0.86 5.47 -22.77
CA SER A 102 1.03 6.84 -22.29
C SER A 102 0.18 7.07 -21.02
N GLU A 103 -1.05 6.60 -21.01
CA GLU A 103 -1.95 6.66 -19.86
C GLU A 103 -1.45 5.81 -18.70
N LEU A 104 -0.96 4.59 -18.97
CA LEU A 104 -0.31 3.74 -17.96
C LEU A 104 0.91 4.44 -17.35
N SER A 105 1.73 5.09 -18.19
CA SER A 105 2.89 5.84 -17.73
C SER A 105 2.50 7.04 -16.86
N LYS A 106 1.43 7.75 -17.21
CA LYS A 106 0.91 8.87 -16.40
C LYS A 106 0.37 8.39 -15.06
N LEU A 107 -0.43 7.32 -15.05
CA LEU A 107 -0.96 6.72 -13.83
C LEU A 107 0.18 6.23 -12.92
N GLY A 108 1.19 5.57 -13.48
CA GLY A 108 2.34 5.10 -12.72
C GLY A 108 3.16 6.21 -12.07
N ARG A 109 3.34 7.35 -12.75
CA ARG A 109 3.99 8.52 -12.15
C ARG A 109 3.15 9.13 -11.04
N ALA A 110 1.86 9.34 -11.28
CA ALA A 110 0.95 9.90 -10.29
C ALA A 110 0.88 9.02 -9.01
N LEU A 111 0.81 7.70 -9.17
CA LEU A 111 0.88 6.76 -8.03
C LEU A 111 2.24 6.80 -7.34
N GLY A 112 3.33 6.92 -8.08
CA GLY A 112 4.68 7.07 -7.52
C GLY A 112 4.79 8.30 -6.63
N ASP A 113 4.29 9.45 -7.12
CA ASP A 113 4.25 10.70 -6.36
C ASP A 113 3.39 10.57 -5.11
N ASP A 114 2.21 9.95 -5.22
CA ASP A 114 1.34 9.69 -4.08
C ASP A 114 1.99 8.79 -3.03
N PHE A 115 2.64 7.69 -3.44
CA PHE A 115 3.38 6.81 -2.53
C PHE A 115 4.53 7.55 -1.86
N ASP A 116 5.19 8.46 -2.58
CA ASP A 116 6.26 9.29 -2.07
C ASP A 116 5.80 10.28 -1.01
N ASP A 117 4.57 10.78 -1.09
CA ASP A 117 3.97 11.61 -0.06
C ASP A 117 3.46 10.79 1.12
N ILE A 118 2.81 9.65 0.85
CA ILE A 118 2.29 8.74 1.89
C ILE A 118 3.43 8.23 2.78
N ARG A 119 4.60 7.90 2.21
CA ARG A 119 5.74 7.38 2.97
C ARG A 119 6.42 8.41 3.89
N LYS A 120 6.09 9.70 3.76
CA LYS A 120 6.56 10.79 4.63
C LYS A 120 5.59 11.04 5.80
N LEU A 121 4.39 10.45 5.76
CA LEU A 121 3.40 10.60 6.81
C LEU A 121 3.84 9.88 8.08
N SER A 122 3.50 10.46 9.22
CA SER A 122 3.51 9.70 10.48
C SER A 122 2.49 8.56 10.44
N TRP A 123 2.67 7.57 11.32
CA TRP A 123 1.71 6.48 11.49
C TRP A 123 0.27 6.99 11.68
N VAL A 124 0.08 8.02 12.52
CA VAL A 124 -1.24 8.58 12.83
C VAL A 124 -1.88 9.18 11.59
N GLN A 125 -1.11 9.91 10.78
CA GLN A 125 -1.62 10.51 9.54
C GLN A 125 -1.86 9.48 8.46
N LEU A 126 -1.00 8.46 8.32
CA LEU A 126 -1.23 7.35 7.39
C LEU A 126 -2.56 6.66 7.70
N VAL A 127 -2.80 6.33 8.98
CA VAL A 127 -4.07 5.75 9.41
C VAL A 127 -5.24 6.71 9.15
N GLY A 128 -5.08 8.01 9.44
CA GLY A 128 -6.09 9.03 9.16
C GLY A 128 -6.45 9.14 7.68
N VAL A 129 -5.46 9.19 6.79
CA VAL A 129 -5.65 9.21 5.33
C VAL A 129 -6.41 7.97 4.85
N LEU A 130 -6.05 6.78 5.35
CA LEU A 130 -6.74 5.54 4.98
C LEU A 130 -8.17 5.49 5.53
N GLN A 131 -8.39 6.04 6.72
CA GLN A 131 -9.73 6.17 7.28
C GLN A 131 -10.60 7.13 6.46
N TRP A 132 -10.07 8.28 6.05
CA TRP A 132 -10.78 9.22 5.18
C TRP A 132 -11.07 8.62 3.79
N LEU A 133 -10.18 7.80 3.24
CA LEU A 133 -10.47 7.03 2.04
C LEU A 133 -11.65 6.09 2.23
N GLN A 134 -11.74 5.42 3.38
CA GLN A 134 -12.85 4.52 3.70
C GLN A 134 -14.16 5.30 3.90
N GLU A 135 -14.14 6.43 4.61
CA GLU A 135 -15.29 7.31 4.82
C GLU A 135 -15.80 7.93 3.52
N ALA A 136 -14.89 8.30 2.60
CA ALA A 136 -15.20 8.72 1.24
C ALA A 136 -15.63 7.54 0.32
N LYS A 137 -15.78 6.33 0.88
CA LYS A 137 -16.12 5.08 0.20
C LYS A 137 -15.15 4.70 -0.92
N MET A 138 -13.95 5.28 -0.94
CA MET A 138 -12.95 5.01 -1.98
C MET A 138 -12.36 3.61 -1.87
N ILE A 139 -12.27 3.12 -0.64
CA ILE A 139 -11.92 1.74 -0.27
C ILE A 139 -13.00 1.20 0.68
N GLU A 140 -13.13 -0.12 0.77
CA GLU A 140 -14.03 -0.79 1.72
C GLU A 140 -13.37 -0.96 3.10
N GLY A 141 -12.06 -1.21 3.09
CA GLY A 141 -11.31 -1.47 4.30
C GLY A 141 -9.82 -1.43 4.05
N PHE A 142 -9.08 -1.26 5.14
CA PHE A 142 -7.63 -1.23 5.11
C PHE A 142 -7.02 -1.92 6.32
N ARG A 143 -5.73 -2.20 6.21
CA ARG A 143 -4.88 -2.65 7.30
C ARG A 143 -3.53 -1.97 7.15
N VAL A 144 -2.98 -1.49 8.25
CA VAL A 144 -1.60 -1.01 8.33
C VAL A 144 -0.88 -1.81 9.41
N GLN A 145 0.32 -2.29 9.08
CA GLN A 145 1.22 -2.91 10.04
C GLN A 145 2.60 -2.26 9.89
N GLU A 146 3.25 -1.96 11.01
CA GLU A 146 4.67 -1.67 10.96
C GLU A 146 5.39 -3.01 10.82
N ASN A 147 6.31 -3.10 9.86
CA ASN A 147 7.17 -4.26 9.73
C ASN A 147 8.20 -4.22 10.87
N GLN A 148 7.74 -4.58 12.07
CA GLN A 148 8.55 -4.84 13.24
C GLN A 148 8.99 -6.30 13.24
N THR A 149 9.60 -6.77 12.15
CA THR A 149 10.53 -7.88 12.36
C THR A 149 11.67 -7.28 13.17
N LYS A 150 11.65 -7.44 14.50
CA LYS A 150 12.87 -7.23 15.29
C LYS A 150 13.94 -8.01 14.53
N ALA A 151 15.04 -7.36 14.18
CA ALA A 151 16.24 -8.12 13.91
C ALA A 151 16.48 -8.89 15.21
N GLU A 152 15.99 -10.13 15.29
CA GLU A 152 16.65 -11.14 16.08
C GLU A 152 18.02 -11.21 15.44
N VAL A 153 18.92 -10.34 15.92
CA VAL A 153 20.33 -10.67 15.99
C VAL A 153 20.30 -12.03 16.66
N ASN A 154 20.55 -13.05 15.87
CA ASN A 154 20.35 -14.43 16.23
C ASN A 154 21.39 -14.79 17.31
N THR A 155 21.17 -14.35 18.55
CA THR A 155 21.81 -14.88 19.75
C THR A 155 21.09 -16.14 20.23
N LEU A 156 20.11 -16.63 19.46
CA LEU A 156 19.41 -17.89 19.67
C LEU A 156 19.84 -18.99 18.68
N GLY A 157 21.12 -18.97 18.29
CA GLY A 157 21.83 -20.20 17.96
C GLY A 157 21.99 -21.16 19.15
N LEU A 158 21.38 -20.90 20.32
CA LEU A 158 21.59 -21.73 21.51
C LEU A 158 20.37 -22.40 22.15
N LEU A 159 19.13 -21.90 22.10
CA LEU A 159 18.01 -22.62 22.74
C LEU A 159 16.68 -22.37 22.02
N GLY A 160 16.21 -23.38 21.29
CA GLY A 160 15.00 -23.34 20.46
C GLY A 160 13.70 -23.19 21.24
N LEU A 161 13.16 -21.97 21.27
CA LEU A 161 11.78 -21.68 21.64
C LEU A 161 11.24 -20.57 20.73
N CYS A 162 10.25 -20.90 19.90
CA CYS A 162 9.49 -19.94 19.09
C CYS A 162 8.66 -19.03 20.02
N PRO A 163 8.79 -17.70 19.96
CA PRO A 163 7.83 -16.82 20.63
C PRO A 163 6.58 -16.65 19.77
N SER A 164 5.43 -16.90 20.38
CA SER A 164 4.10 -16.65 19.87
C SER A 164 3.88 -15.17 19.56
N LEU A 165 3.58 -14.85 18.30
CA LEU A 165 3.17 -13.52 17.86
C LEU A 165 1.85 -13.13 18.56
N THR A 166 1.89 -12.03 19.31
CA THR A 166 0.68 -11.46 19.93
C THR A 166 -0.05 -10.63 18.88
N PHE A 167 -1.25 -11.08 18.51
CA PHE A 167 -2.11 -10.42 17.52
C PHE A 167 -2.86 -9.24 18.15
N ARG A 168 -2.82 -8.08 17.51
CA ARG A 168 -3.87 -7.05 17.64
C ARG A 168 -4.53 -6.85 16.28
N SER A 169 -5.70 -7.47 16.11
CA SER A 169 -6.64 -7.09 15.05
C SER A 169 -7.50 -5.95 15.57
N TYR A 170 -7.49 -4.81 14.88
CA TYR A 170 -8.59 -3.87 14.98
C TYR A 170 -9.54 -4.20 13.84
N SER A 171 -10.65 -4.84 14.21
CA SER A 171 -11.86 -4.91 13.40
C SER A 171 -12.76 -3.80 13.94
N VAL A 172 -13.15 -2.85 13.10
CA VAL A 172 -14.33 -2.03 13.34
C VAL A 172 -15.46 -2.63 12.54
#